data_AF-A0A7C4VFV4-F1
#
_entry.id   AF-A0A7C4VFV4-F1
#
_cell.length_a   1.000
_cell.length_b   1.000
_cell.length_c   1.000
_cell.angle_alpha   90.00
_cell.angle_beta   90.00
_cell.angle_gamma   90.00
#
_symmetry.space_group_name_H-M   'P 1'
#
loop_
_entity.id
_entity.type
_entity.pdbx_description
1 polymer ?
#
loop_
_entity_poly.entity_id
_entity_poly.type
_entity_poly.pdbx_seq_one_letter_code
_entity_poly.pdbx_strand_id
1 'polypeptide(L)'
;MQEYNGVSALKPWFSEEDRNACYITEDVAKELGVVPGGTVVFYGIELKVLGIISQQHLSNITDIDGIPLAPFDPLVARPPRPRVYWGIIFIPYNFAIDLGGVTYSVAVTCKDTSSIPKIAEKIAKYIGLTSHYVFAVENMSSNRSFRYTSERMFDVSNWQFSLIPMVISALVMLSTMMGNVYERIKEIYIYSVIGLNPMNVVGLFLGECITYALISAPLGYIFSSILGNFSNVFANYASTSIILVILSSILVILSSSIYPLHKVSKLVTPSLERVWRPPTKPKENTWDIPLPIATETEEEVIGILAFITEYLKSYGSEATSFMVEKIEHEKKTEEGKKIYLSRAIVRLRPYETGLTEEMILKGLRDKNQYVIALTANLISGPRVLWVGSHLSVVDVIRKRMLVWKSLNKDERNNFIKLGEAMFR
;
A
#
# COMPACT_ATOMS: atom_id res chain seq x y z
N MET A 1 36.90 36.10 -33.49
CA MET A 1 35.82 36.94 -34.04
C MET A 1 35.10 36.10 -35.07
N GLN A 2 33.77 36.17 -35.12
CA GLN A 2 33.01 35.39 -36.09
C GLN A 2 33.21 35.99 -37.49
N GLU A 3 33.50 35.14 -38.48
CA GLU A 3 33.55 35.53 -39.89
C GLU A 3 32.22 35.21 -40.56
N TYR A 4 31.74 36.15 -41.38
CA TYR A 4 30.56 35.95 -42.22
C TYR A 4 30.93 36.25 -43.67
N ASN A 5 30.76 35.28 -44.57
CA ASN A 5 31.14 35.38 -45.98
C ASN A 5 32.58 35.90 -46.20
N GLY A 6 33.53 35.47 -45.38
CA GLY A 6 34.94 35.87 -45.46
C GLY A 6 35.25 37.27 -44.92
N VAL A 7 34.27 37.95 -44.31
CA VAL A 7 34.46 39.25 -43.65
C VAL A 7 34.34 39.07 -42.15
N SER A 8 35.40 39.43 -41.43
CA SER A 8 35.44 39.45 -39.97
C SER A 8 34.61 40.60 -39.40
N ALA A 9 34.05 40.42 -38.20
CA ALA A 9 33.48 41.52 -37.43
C ALA A 9 34.51 42.65 -37.21
N LEU A 10 34.06 43.89 -37.31
CA LEU A 10 34.90 45.09 -37.17
C LEU A 10 35.38 45.30 -35.72
N LYS A 11 34.54 44.94 -34.75
CA LYS A 11 34.81 45.03 -33.31
C LYS A 11 34.10 43.88 -32.59
N PRO A 12 34.54 43.50 -31.37
CA PRO A 12 33.89 42.45 -30.58
C PRO A 12 32.76 42.97 -29.68
N TRP A 13 32.78 44.25 -29.30
CA TRP A 13 31.84 44.88 -28.38
C TRP A 13 31.54 46.31 -28.83
N PHE A 14 30.40 46.86 -28.41
CA PHE A 14 30.12 48.28 -28.57
C PHE A 14 31.07 49.13 -27.71
N SER A 15 31.52 50.25 -28.26
CA SER A 15 32.19 51.33 -27.54
C SER A 15 31.27 52.55 -27.40
N GLU A 16 31.64 53.53 -26.57
CA GLU A 16 30.83 54.74 -26.36
C GLU A 16 30.61 55.55 -27.64
N GLU A 17 31.50 55.41 -28.63
CA GLU A 17 31.42 56.07 -29.93
C GLU A 17 30.44 55.37 -30.90
N ASP A 18 30.07 54.12 -30.65
CA ASP A 18 29.28 53.29 -31.57
C ASP A 18 27.76 53.50 -31.39
N ARG A 19 27.30 54.73 -31.17
CA ARG A 19 25.88 55.02 -30.87
C ARG A 19 24.92 54.59 -31.99
N ASN A 20 25.31 54.79 -33.24
CA ASN A 20 24.52 54.42 -34.42
C ASN A 20 25.12 53.17 -35.10
N ALA A 21 25.20 52.07 -34.33
CA ALA A 21 25.77 50.82 -34.81
C ALA A 21 24.94 49.63 -34.35
N CYS A 22 25.10 48.48 -34.99
CA CYS A 22 24.40 47.26 -34.62
C CYS A 22 25.19 45.98 -34.92
N TYR A 23 24.80 44.89 -34.26
CA TYR A 23 25.07 43.54 -34.74
C TYR A 23 23.74 42.93 -35.19
N ILE A 24 23.77 42.21 -36.30
CA ILE A 24 22.59 41.55 -36.87
C ILE A 24 22.79 40.05 -36.93
N THR A 25 21.70 39.30 -37.04
CA THR A 25 21.73 37.86 -37.22
C THR A 25 21.90 37.48 -38.70
N GLU A 26 22.41 36.27 -38.96
CA GLU A 26 22.76 35.78 -40.31
C GLU A 26 21.61 35.82 -41.33
N ASP A 27 20.39 35.58 -40.87
CA ASP A 27 19.15 35.69 -41.64
C ASP A 27 18.89 37.12 -42.11
N VAL A 28 19.01 38.10 -41.20
CA VAL A 28 18.84 39.53 -41.52
C VAL A 28 19.91 39.98 -42.51
N ALA A 29 21.16 39.58 -42.29
CA ALA A 29 22.26 39.89 -43.19
C ALA A 29 22.05 39.30 -44.59
N LYS A 30 21.58 38.06 -44.68
CA LYS A 30 21.32 37.36 -45.94
C LYS A 30 20.16 37.98 -46.71
N GLU A 31 19.09 38.36 -46.02
CA GLU A 31 17.91 38.97 -46.63
C GLU A 31 18.20 40.38 -47.16
N LEU A 32 18.98 41.17 -46.42
CA LEU A 32 19.37 42.52 -46.81
C LEU A 32 20.61 42.58 -47.71
N GLY A 33 21.34 41.48 -47.88
CA GLY A 33 22.58 41.42 -48.65
C GLY A 33 23.74 42.24 -48.03
N VAL A 34 23.77 42.36 -46.70
CA VAL A 34 24.72 43.22 -45.97
C VAL A 34 25.83 42.39 -45.32
N VAL A 35 27.05 42.94 -45.32
CA VAL A 35 28.24 42.39 -44.66
C VAL A 35 28.73 43.37 -43.57
N PRO A 36 29.60 42.95 -42.64
CA PRO A 36 30.19 43.85 -41.66
C PRO A 36 30.84 45.07 -42.34
N GLY A 37 30.52 46.26 -41.85
CA GLY A 37 30.90 47.55 -42.44
C GLY A 37 29.83 48.20 -43.33
N GLY A 38 28.80 47.46 -43.73
CA GLY A 38 27.62 48.02 -44.38
C GLY A 38 26.69 48.76 -43.42
N THR A 39 25.56 49.23 -43.96
CA THR A 39 24.57 50.03 -43.23
C THR A 39 23.19 49.40 -43.35
N VAL A 40 22.41 49.45 -42.27
CA VAL A 40 21.00 49.04 -42.23
C VAL A 40 20.15 50.18 -41.68
N VAL A 41 18.88 50.27 -42.10
CA VAL A 41 17.96 51.28 -41.58
C VAL A 41 17.04 50.64 -40.55
N PHE A 42 17.05 51.16 -39.32
CA PHE A 42 16.19 50.71 -38.23
C PHE A 42 15.41 51.91 -37.68
N TYR A 43 14.08 51.86 -37.74
CA TYR A 43 13.20 52.99 -37.36
C TYR A 43 13.56 54.32 -38.04
N GLY A 44 13.99 54.27 -39.30
CA GLY A 44 14.39 55.46 -40.07
C GLY A 44 15.79 55.99 -39.75
N ILE A 45 16.56 55.29 -38.91
CA ILE A 45 17.93 55.66 -38.53
C ILE A 45 18.91 54.69 -39.18
N GLU A 46 19.95 55.23 -39.81
CA GLU A 46 21.05 54.44 -40.37
C GLU A 46 21.98 53.93 -39.27
N LEU A 47 22.14 52.61 -39.20
CA LEU A 47 23.02 51.91 -38.27
C LEU A 47 24.12 51.20 -39.03
N LYS A 48 25.37 51.38 -38.59
CA LYS A 48 26.52 50.66 -39.13
C LYS A 48 26.58 49.24 -38.58
N VAL A 49 26.67 48.24 -39.46
CA VAL A 49 26.79 46.83 -39.06
C VAL A 49 28.23 46.55 -38.61
N LEU A 50 28.44 46.29 -37.33
CA LEU A 50 29.75 45.98 -36.77
C LEU A 50 30.12 44.51 -36.93
N GLY A 51 29.14 43.63 -36.99
CA GLY A 51 29.35 42.19 -37.14
C GLY A 51 28.03 41.45 -37.31
N ILE A 52 28.15 40.18 -37.70
CA ILE A 52 27.03 39.28 -37.92
C ILE A 52 27.17 38.09 -36.98
N ILE A 53 26.07 37.73 -36.32
CA ILE A 53 26.03 36.69 -35.27
C ILE A 53 25.29 35.47 -35.80
N SER A 54 25.86 34.27 -35.61
CA SER A 54 25.18 33.03 -36.00
C SER A 54 23.99 32.74 -35.12
N GLN A 55 22.86 32.43 -35.77
CA GLN A 55 21.66 31.95 -35.12
C GLN A 55 21.90 30.61 -34.40
N GLN A 56 22.74 29.73 -34.96
CA GLN A 56 23.07 28.44 -34.35
C GLN A 56 23.88 28.60 -33.06
N HIS A 57 24.81 29.56 -33.03
CA HIS A 57 25.53 29.87 -31.79
C HIS A 57 24.61 30.49 -30.74
N LEU A 58 23.73 31.41 -31.14
CA LEU A 58 22.73 32.00 -30.25
C LEU A 58 21.78 30.94 -29.68
N SER A 59 21.35 29.96 -30.48
CA SER A 59 20.44 28.92 -30.02
C SER A 59 21.03 27.95 -29.00
N ASN A 60 22.35 27.84 -28.96
CA ASN A 60 23.07 26.94 -28.06
C ASN A 60 23.45 27.60 -26.73
N ILE A 61 23.11 28.87 -26.54
CA ILE A 61 23.45 29.64 -25.33
C ILE A 61 22.17 29.98 -24.58
N THR A 62 22.17 29.74 -23.28
CA THR A 62 21.13 30.16 -22.34
C THR A 62 21.69 31.18 -21.38
N ASP A 63 20.87 32.12 -20.95
CA ASP A 63 21.24 33.05 -19.88
C ASP A 63 21.25 32.33 -18.51
N ILE A 64 21.74 33.00 -17.48
CA ILE A 64 21.92 32.46 -16.12
C ILE A 64 20.60 32.08 -15.43
N ASP A 65 19.47 32.58 -15.93
CA ASP A 65 18.12 32.21 -15.47
C ASP A 65 17.58 30.95 -16.18
N GLY A 66 18.35 30.37 -17.11
CA GLY A 66 17.98 29.20 -17.91
C GLY A 66 17.08 29.53 -19.10
N ILE A 67 16.85 30.82 -19.38
CA ILE A 67 16.00 31.28 -20.48
C ILE A 67 16.89 31.47 -21.73
N PRO A 68 16.38 31.14 -22.94
CA PRO A 68 17.01 31.53 -24.20
C PRO A 68 17.32 33.03 -24.27
N LEU A 69 18.45 33.41 -24.87
CA LEU A 69 18.82 34.83 -25.07
C LEU A 69 17.85 35.56 -26.03
N ALA A 70 17.04 34.82 -26.79
CA ALA A 70 16.06 35.39 -27.70
C ALA A 70 15.01 36.23 -26.94
N PRO A 71 14.63 37.41 -27.46
CA PRO A 71 13.61 38.22 -26.84
C PRO A 71 12.27 37.49 -26.81
N PHE A 72 11.48 37.73 -25.76
CA PHE A 72 10.11 37.23 -25.69
C PHE A 72 9.23 37.89 -26.75
N ASP A 73 8.27 37.13 -27.27
CA ASP A 73 7.23 37.70 -28.13
C ASP A 73 6.20 38.46 -27.27
N PRO A 74 6.10 39.80 -27.38
CA PRO A 74 5.14 40.58 -26.61
C PRO A 74 3.68 40.33 -27.03
N LEU A 75 3.45 39.69 -28.18
CA LEU A 75 2.12 39.42 -28.72
C LEU A 75 1.55 38.05 -28.29
N VAL A 76 2.36 37.19 -27.67
CA VAL A 76 1.93 35.84 -27.25
C VAL A 76 1.46 35.85 -25.79
N ALA A 77 0.26 35.32 -25.55
CA ALA A 77 -0.32 35.17 -24.22
C ALA A 77 0.49 34.18 -23.36
N ARG A 78 0.53 34.45 -22.05
CA ARG A 78 1.38 33.73 -21.07
C ARG A 78 1.11 32.21 -21.07
N PRO A 79 2.16 31.37 -20.90
CA PRO A 79 3.55 31.74 -20.60
C PRO A 79 4.28 32.31 -21.85
N PRO A 80 5.09 33.36 -21.68
CA PRO A 80 5.79 33.99 -22.78
C PRO A 80 6.74 32.98 -23.43
N ARG A 81 6.61 32.79 -24.74
CA ARG A 81 7.52 31.93 -25.50
C ARG A 81 8.66 32.78 -26.05
N PRO A 82 9.93 32.37 -25.89
CA PRO A 82 11.04 33.00 -26.58
C PRO A 82 10.75 32.97 -28.09
N ARG A 83 11.02 34.08 -28.79
CA ARG A 83 10.87 34.11 -30.25
C ARG A 83 11.83 33.10 -30.88
N VAL A 84 11.48 32.55 -32.04
CA VAL A 84 12.47 31.87 -32.92
C VAL A 84 13.62 32.87 -33.14
N TYR A 85 14.88 32.40 -33.17
CA TYR A 85 16.11 33.21 -33.28
C TYR A 85 16.24 33.98 -34.62
N TRP A 86 15.15 34.55 -35.13
CA TRP A 86 14.98 35.16 -36.43
C TRP A 86 14.67 36.65 -36.27
N GLY A 87 15.29 37.49 -37.08
CA GLY A 87 15.08 38.95 -37.07
C GLY A 87 15.64 39.64 -35.83
N ILE A 88 16.76 39.14 -35.27
CA ILE A 88 17.35 39.73 -34.05
C ILE A 88 18.42 40.77 -34.44
N ILE A 89 18.29 41.96 -33.86
CA ILE A 89 19.27 43.04 -33.91
C ILE A 89 19.75 43.38 -32.49
N PHE A 90 21.06 43.51 -32.32
CA PHE A 90 21.68 44.00 -31.11
C PHE A 90 22.08 45.45 -31.35
N ILE A 91 21.68 46.33 -30.45
CA ILE A 91 21.94 47.77 -30.49
C ILE A 91 22.56 48.24 -29.17
N PRO A 92 23.28 49.38 -29.16
CA PRO A 92 23.77 49.99 -27.93
C PRO A 92 22.63 50.28 -26.95
N TYR A 93 22.86 50.03 -25.65
CA TYR A 93 21.86 50.22 -24.61
C TYR A 93 21.26 51.63 -24.60
N ASN A 94 22.10 52.67 -24.66
CA ASN A 94 21.63 54.06 -24.67
C ASN A 94 20.74 54.37 -25.89
N PHE A 95 21.07 53.81 -27.05
CA PHE A 95 20.24 53.94 -28.25
C PHE A 95 18.89 53.24 -28.08
N ALA A 96 18.85 52.06 -27.45
CA ALA A 96 17.60 51.38 -27.13
C ALA A 96 16.70 52.19 -26.17
N ILE A 97 17.30 52.83 -25.15
CA ILE A 97 16.58 53.70 -24.21
C ILE A 97 16.06 54.95 -24.91
N ASP A 98 16.84 55.58 -25.78
CA ASP A 98 16.42 56.75 -26.58
C ASP A 98 15.21 56.42 -27.48
N LEU A 99 15.12 55.18 -27.97
CA LEU A 99 13.97 54.68 -28.73
C LEU A 99 12.74 54.32 -27.85
N GLY A 100 12.81 54.53 -26.53
CA GLY A 100 11.75 54.22 -25.57
C GLY A 100 11.79 52.79 -25.01
N GLY A 101 12.93 52.10 -25.12
CA GLY A 101 13.14 50.79 -24.51
C GLY A 101 13.12 50.83 -22.98
N VAL A 102 12.83 49.69 -22.36
CA VAL A 102 12.84 49.50 -20.89
C VAL A 102 13.90 48.48 -20.50
N THR A 103 14.55 48.70 -19.36
CA THR A 103 15.54 47.76 -18.81
C THR A 103 14.84 46.50 -18.32
N TYR A 104 15.16 45.36 -18.95
CA TYR A 104 14.58 44.07 -18.58
C TYR A 104 15.45 43.28 -17.60
N SER A 105 16.77 43.26 -17.84
CA SER A 105 17.74 42.56 -17.01
C SER A 105 19.02 43.38 -16.85
N VAL A 106 19.73 43.16 -15.75
CA VAL A 106 21.03 43.78 -15.47
C VAL A 106 22.01 42.66 -15.10
N ALA A 107 23.03 42.49 -15.92
CA ALA A 107 24.11 41.55 -15.65
C ALA A 107 25.24 42.24 -14.86
N VAL A 108 25.69 41.59 -13.79
CA VAL A 108 26.79 42.09 -12.95
C VAL A 108 27.85 41.00 -12.81
N THR A 109 29.11 41.36 -13.06
CA THR A 109 30.25 40.46 -12.87
C THR A 109 31.01 40.84 -11.62
N CYS A 110 31.41 39.84 -10.82
CA CYS A 110 32.20 40.04 -9.61
C CYS A 110 33.65 39.63 -9.89
N LYS A 111 34.62 40.43 -9.41
CA LYS A 111 36.05 40.09 -9.52
C LYS A 111 36.44 38.88 -8.67
N ASP A 112 35.81 38.75 -7.50
CA ASP A 112 36.02 37.64 -6.57
C ASP A 112 34.80 36.73 -6.56
N THR A 113 35.02 35.49 -7.03
CA THR A 113 34.02 34.44 -7.11
C THR A 113 33.46 34.06 -5.74
N SER A 114 34.28 34.11 -4.69
CA SER A 114 33.86 33.73 -3.33
C SER A 114 32.86 34.71 -2.70
N SER A 115 32.82 35.93 -3.21
CA SER A 115 31.92 36.98 -2.75
C SER A 115 30.53 36.93 -3.41
N ILE A 116 30.35 36.14 -4.49
CA ILE A 116 29.10 36.05 -5.25
C ILE A 116 27.89 35.67 -4.37
N PRO A 117 27.94 34.62 -3.53
CA PRO A 117 26.78 34.22 -2.71
C PRO A 117 26.34 35.33 -1.74
N LYS A 118 27.31 35.98 -1.09
CA LYS A 118 27.06 37.06 -0.12
C LYS A 118 26.47 38.30 -0.78
N ILE A 119 26.95 38.64 -1.98
CA ILE A 119 26.44 39.77 -2.75
C ILE A 119 25.02 39.46 -3.26
N ALA A 120 24.82 38.28 -3.84
CA ALA A 120 23.52 37.83 -4.33
C ALA A 120 22.47 37.81 -3.20
N GLU A 121 22.83 37.30 -2.02
CA GLU A 121 21.95 37.31 -0.85
C GLU A 121 21.59 38.74 -0.40
N LYS A 122 22.56 39.67 -0.36
CA LYS A 122 22.30 41.07 -0.01
C LYS A 122 21.39 41.77 -1.02
N ILE A 123 21.65 41.57 -2.31
CA ILE A 123 20.82 42.13 -3.39
C ILE A 123 19.41 41.55 -3.31
N ALA A 124 19.28 40.23 -3.14
CA ALA A 124 17.98 39.56 -3.01
C ALA A 124 17.21 40.05 -1.76
N LYS A 125 17.88 40.34 -0.65
CA LYS A 125 17.22 40.93 0.54
C LYS A 125 16.76 42.37 0.31
N TYR A 126 17.51 43.16 -0.45
CA TYR A 126 17.20 44.56 -0.69
C TYR A 126 16.12 44.75 -1.77
N ILE A 127 16.22 43.99 -2.87
CA ILE A 127 15.34 44.10 -4.04
C ILE A 127 14.20 43.08 -3.98
N GLY A 128 14.32 41.98 -3.23
CA GLY A 128 13.33 40.89 -3.22
C GLY A 128 11.97 41.25 -2.63
N LEU A 129 11.79 42.45 -2.06
CA LEU A 129 10.47 42.99 -1.71
C LEU A 129 9.67 43.47 -2.93
N THR A 130 10.30 43.66 -4.10
CA THR A 130 9.68 44.24 -5.30
C THR A 130 9.58 43.28 -6.49
N SER A 131 9.48 41.97 -6.24
CA SER A 131 9.24 40.93 -7.27
C SER A 131 10.38 40.70 -8.29
N HIS A 132 11.59 41.16 -8.00
CA HIS A 132 12.76 40.89 -8.86
C HIS A 132 13.46 39.59 -8.45
N TYR A 133 13.82 38.77 -9.43
CA TYR A 133 14.60 37.55 -9.21
C TYR A 133 16.10 37.83 -9.35
N VAL A 134 16.89 37.33 -8.40
CA VAL A 134 18.36 37.39 -8.47
C VAL A 134 18.87 36.01 -8.80
N PHE A 135 19.54 35.88 -9.94
CA PHE A 135 20.24 34.66 -10.35
C PHE A 135 21.74 34.87 -10.23
N ALA A 136 22.44 33.88 -9.69
CA ALA A 136 23.88 33.94 -9.54
C ALA A 136 24.53 32.60 -9.94
N VAL A 137 25.68 32.70 -10.61
CA VAL A 137 26.52 31.56 -10.99
C VAL A 137 27.82 31.69 -10.22
N GLU A 138 28.08 30.75 -9.32
CA GLU A 138 29.31 30.71 -8.52
C GLU A 138 30.48 30.18 -9.34
N ASN A 139 30.25 29.33 -10.33
CA ASN A 139 31.31 28.84 -11.21
C ASN A 139 30.78 28.60 -12.61
N MET A 140 31.30 29.35 -13.59
CA MET A 140 30.90 29.26 -15.00
C MET A 140 31.12 27.86 -15.60
N SER A 141 32.04 27.06 -15.05
CA SER A 141 32.26 25.68 -15.52
C SER A 141 31.26 24.66 -14.98
N SER A 142 30.52 25.00 -13.92
CA SER A 142 29.62 24.07 -13.24
C SER A 142 28.26 23.90 -13.91
N ASN A 143 27.94 24.76 -14.90
CA ASN A 143 26.64 24.84 -15.57
C ASN A 143 25.44 24.85 -14.60
N ARG A 144 25.63 25.43 -13.41
CA ARG A 144 24.62 25.56 -12.36
C ARG A 144 24.43 27.03 -12.03
N SER A 145 23.17 27.46 -12.00
CA SER A 145 22.77 28.76 -11.48
C SER A 145 21.86 28.59 -10.27
N PHE A 146 21.96 29.54 -9.34
CA PHE A 146 21.17 29.56 -8.12
C PHE A 146 20.28 30.80 -8.12
N ARG A 147 19.00 30.59 -7.78
CA ARG A 147 18.04 31.69 -7.59
C ARG A 147 18.00 32.08 -6.12
N TYR A 148 18.35 33.33 -5.83
CA TYR A 148 18.26 33.94 -4.51
C TYR A 148 16.96 34.73 -4.42
N THR A 149 16.14 34.44 -3.41
CA THR A 149 14.87 35.13 -3.15
C THR A 149 14.67 35.39 -1.66
N SER A 150 14.07 36.52 -1.30
CA SER A 150 13.63 36.83 0.06
C SER A 150 12.26 36.24 0.38
N GLU A 151 11.53 35.76 -0.64
CA GLU A 151 10.27 35.06 -0.42
C GLU A 151 10.53 33.78 0.38
N ARG A 152 9.71 33.54 1.40
CA ARG A 152 9.69 32.24 2.06
C ARG A 152 9.25 31.22 1.03
N MET A 153 10.19 30.49 0.45
CA MET A 153 9.87 29.26 -0.27
C MET A 153 9.18 28.36 0.73
N PHE A 154 7.88 28.10 0.50
CA PHE A 154 7.19 27.00 1.16
C PHE A 154 7.85 25.73 0.66
N ASP A 155 8.83 25.27 1.42
CA ASP A 155 9.48 24.00 1.17
C ASP A 155 8.41 22.89 1.26
N VAL A 156 8.53 21.88 0.42
CA VAL A 156 7.66 20.69 0.40
C VAL A 156 7.73 19.96 1.76
N SER A 157 8.68 20.34 2.63
CA SER A 157 8.88 19.93 4.02
C SER A 157 7.66 20.01 4.97
N ASN A 158 6.56 20.67 4.62
CA ASN A 158 5.40 20.82 5.52
C ASN A 158 4.26 19.81 5.30
N TRP A 159 4.44 18.82 4.41
CA TRP A 159 3.46 17.74 4.20
C TRP A 159 3.14 16.95 5.49
N GLN A 160 4.09 16.92 6.43
CA GLN A 160 3.94 16.31 7.74
C GLN A 160 2.77 16.88 8.56
N PHE A 161 2.38 18.14 8.35
CA PHE A 161 1.22 18.72 9.03
C PHE A 161 -0.11 18.16 8.50
N SER A 162 -0.13 17.63 7.28
CA SER A 162 -1.32 16.97 6.70
C SER A 162 -1.51 15.54 7.23
N LEU A 163 -0.46 14.91 7.78
CA LEU A 163 -0.55 13.56 8.33
C LEU A 163 -1.51 13.47 9.51
N ILE A 164 -1.49 14.45 10.41
CA ILE A 164 -2.31 14.43 11.63
C ILE A 164 -3.81 14.44 11.28
N PRO A 165 -4.32 15.38 10.45
CA PRO A 165 -5.71 15.32 9.97
C PRO A 165 -6.04 14.01 9.25
N MET A 166 -5.15 13.49 8.40
CA MET A 166 -5.38 12.22 7.69
C MET A 166 -5.59 11.04 8.66
N VAL A 167 -4.76 10.94 9.69
CA VAL A 167 -4.89 9.88 10.70
C VAL A 167 -6.20 10.03 11.47
N ILE A 168 -6.56 11.25 11.87
CA ILE A 168 -7.84 11.50 12.56
C ILE A 168 -9.01 11.10 11.66
N SER A 169 -9.01 11.51 10.39
CA SER A 169 -10.04 11.13 9.42
C SER A 169 -10.14 9.61 9.23
N ALA A 170 -9.00 8.91 9.17
CA ALA A 170 -8.97 7.46 9.08
C ALA A 170 -9.62 6.79 10.30
N LEU A 171 -9.30 7.27 11.51
CA LEU A 171 -9.86 6.75 12.76
C LEU A 171 -11.36 7.02 12.87
N VAL A 172 -11.80 8.22 12.49
CA VAL A 172 -13.23 8.57 12.46
C VAL A 172 -13.97 7.65 11.50
N MET A 173 -13.49 7.51 10.25
CA MET A 173 -14.11 6.63 9.25
C MET A 173 -14.16 5.17 9.72
N LEU A 174 -13.07 4.67 10.32
CA LEU A 174 -13.04 3.33 10.92
C LEU A 174 -14.11 3.19 12.01
N SER A 175 -14.27 4.18 12.88
CA SER A 175 -15.27 4.14 13.95
C SER A 175 -16.70 4.13 13.39
N THR A 176 -16.98 4.95 12.38
CA THR A 176 -18.27 5.03 11.71
C THR A 176 -18.60 3.71 11.01
N MET A 177 -17.64 3.15 10.26
CA MET A 177 -17.85 1.88 9.56
C MET A 177 -18.05 0.71 10.52
N MET A 178 -17.32 0.69 11.64
CA MET A 178 -17.57 -0.30 12.68
C MET A 178 -18.99 -0.16 13.25
N GLY A 179 -19.45 1.06 13.51
CA GLY A 179 -20.82 1.34 13.95
C GLY A 179 -21.86 0.77 12.97
N ASN A 180 -21.75 1.11 11.69
CA ASN A 180 -22.65 0.61 10.64
C ASN A 180 -22.67 -0.92 10.58
N VAL A 181 -21.50 -1.57 10.70
CA VAL A 181 -21.42 -3.05 10.73
C VAL A 181 -22.15 -3.62 11.93
N TYR A 182 -21.98 -3.02 13.13
CA TYR A 182 -22.66 -3.50 14.34
C TYR A 182 -24.19 -3.38 14.25
N GLU A 183 -24.70 -2.27 13.73
CA GLU A 183 -26.13 -2.06 13.55
C GLU A 183 -26.73 -3.07 12.54
N ARG A 184 -25.97 -3.42 11.50
CA ARG A 184 -26.40 -4.32 10.43
C ARG A 184 -26.01 -5.79 10.62
N ILE A 185 -25.58 -6.22 11.81
CA ILE A 185 -25.22 -7.63 12.07
C ILE A 185 -26.37 -8.59 11.69
N LYS A 186 -27.61 -8.22 11.99
CA LYS A 186 -28.79 -9.05 11.68
C LYS A 186 -28.95 -9.25 10.17
N GLU A 187 -28.73 -8.19 9.39
CA GLU A 187 -28.81 -8.23 7.93
C GLU A 187 -27.70 -9.09 7.32
N ILE A 188 -26.46 -8.92 7.82
CA ILE A 188 -25.29 -9.74 7.44
C ILE A 188 -25.60 -11.24 7.64
N TYR A 189 -26.24 -11.58 8.76
CA TYR A 189 -26.64 -12.97 9.04
C TYR A 189 -27.72 -13.47 8.09
N ILE A 190 -28.72 -12.64 7.74
CA ILE A 190 -29.75 -12.99 6.75
C ILE A 190 -29.10 -13.33 5.40
N TYR A 191 -28.12 -12.54 4.95
CA TYR A 191 -27.38 -12.85 3.72
C TYR A 191 -26.62 -14.17 3.79
N SER A 192 -26.02 -14.47 4.95
CA SER A 192 -25.36 -15.77 5.17
C SER A 192 -26.34 -16.94 5.07
N VAL A 193 -27.55 -16.80 5.62
CA VAL A 193 -28.58 -17.86 5.63
C VAL A 193 -29.18 -18.07 4.24
N ILE A 194 -29.29 -17.02 3.43
CA ILE A 194 -29.70 -17.10 2.02
C ILE A 194 -28.59 -17.78 1.16
N GLY A 195 -27.39 -17.96 1.72
CA GLY A 195 -26.28 -18.65 1.05
C GLY A 195 -25.38 -17.72 0.25
N LEU A 196 -25.39 -16.40 0.53
CA LEU A 196 -24.43 -15.50 -0.11
C LEU A 196 -23.00 -15.86 0.29
N ASN A 197 -22.11 -15.89 -0.70
CA ASN A 197 -20.68 -16.00 -0.48
C ASN A 197 -20.21 -14.81 0.39
N PRO A 198 -19.38 -15.03 1.43
CA PRO A 198 -18.77 -13.97 2.24
C PRO A 198 -18.16 -12.84 1.43
N MET A 199 -17.52 -13.15 0.30
CA MET A 199 -16.92 -12.14 -0.57
C MET A 199 -17.98 -11.20 -1.19
N ASN A 200 -19.18 -11.72 -1.48
CA ASN A 200 -20.28 -10.90 -2.00
C ASN A 200 -20.84 -9.98 -0.92
N VAL A 201 -20.96 -10.47 0.32
CA VAL A 201 -21.41 -9.64 1.44
C VAL A 201 -20.38 -8.53 1.73
N VAL A 202 -19.09 -8.87 1.78
CA VAL A 202 -18.00 -7.88 1.90
C VAL A 202 -18.04 -6.89 0.73
N GLY A 203 -18.32 -7.35 -0.48
CA GLY A 203 -18.45 -6.51 -1.67
C GLY A 203 -19.53 -5.43 -1.56
N LEU A 204 -20.66 -5.72 -0.92
CA LEU A 204 -21.72 -4.73 -0.66
C LEU A 204 -21.21 -3.58 0.22
N PHE A 205 -20.56 -3.91 1.33
CA PHE A 205 -19.99 -2.91 2.25
C PHE A 205 -18.80 -2.16 1.63
N LEU A 206 -17.99 -2.83 0.81
CA LEU A 206 -16.92 -2.20 0.05
C LEU A 206 -17.48 -1.18 -0.95
N GLY A 207 -18.58 -1.51 -1.63
CA GLY A 207 -19.28 -0.59 -2.53
C GLY A 207 -19.78 0.67 -1.81
N GLU A 208 -20.31 0.52 -0.59
CA GLU A 208 -20.70 1.65 0.27
C GLU A 208 -19.48 2.54 0.60
N CYS A 209 -18.35 1.94 0.98
CA CYS A 209 -17.10 2.66 1.26
C CYS A 209 -16.57 3.43 0.04
N ILE A 210 -16.57 2.79 -1.14
CA ILE A 210 -16.13 3.41 -2.40
C ILE A 210 -17.02 4.60 -2.74
N THR A 211 -18.34 4.46 -2.55
CA THR A 211 -19.30 5.53 -2.82
C THR A 211 -19.04 6.74 -1.91
N TYR A 212 -18.79 6.51 -0.62
CA TYR A 212 -18.40 7.60 0.29
C TYR A 212 -17.07 8.24 -0.09
N ALA A 213 -16.05 7.45 -0.47
CA ALA A 213 -14.75 7.99 -0.86
C ALA A 213 -14.84 8.86 -2.13
N LEU A 214 -15.60 8.41 -3.13
CA LEU A 214 -15.76 9.13 -4.41
C LEU A 214 -16.60 10.40 -4.28
N ILE A 215 -17.62 10.40 -3.41
CA ILE A 215 -18.49 11.59 -3.21
C ILE A 215 -17.82 12.62 -2.29
N SER A 216 -17.14 12.17 -1.23
CA SER A 216 -16.57 13.07 -0.22
C SER A 216 -15.39 13.87 -0.75
N ALA A 217 -14.52 13.30 -1.59
CA ALA A 217 -13.30 13.99 -2.03
C ALA A 217 -13.57 15.24 -2.90
N PRO A 218 -14.46 15.21 -3.92
CA PRO A 218 -14.85 16.41 -4.67
C PRO A 218 -15.59 17.44 -3.81
N LEU A 219 -16.48 17.00 -2.92
CA LEU A 219 -17.20 17.90 -2.01
C LEU A 219 -16.25 18.61 -1.03
N GLY A 220 -15.28 17.88 -0.49
CA GLY A 220 -14.24 18.44 0.38
C GLY A 220 -13.37 19.45 -0.38
N TYR A 221 -13.04 19.18 -1.64
CA TYR A 221 -12.31 20.12 -2.48
C TYR A 221 -13.10 21.43 -2.70
N ILE A 222 -14.39 21.33 -3.07
CA ILE A 222 -15.26 22.51 -3.24
C ILE A 222 -15.33 23.29 -1.93
N PHE A 223 -15.54 22.61 -0.81
CA PHE A 223 -15.61 23.24 0.51
C PHE A 223 -14.31 23.94 0.88
N SER A 224 -13.15 23.30 0.65
CA SER A 224 -11.83 23.90 0.88
C SER A 224 -11.58 25.13 0.01
N SER A 225 -12.07 25.13 -1.23
CA SER A 225 -11.93 26.25 -2.17
C SER A 225 -12.77 27.45 -1.72
N ILE A 226 -13.98 27.20 -1.21
CA ILE A 226 -14.83 28.25 -0.64
C ILE A 226 -14.16 28.87 0.59
N LEU A 227 -13.69 28.05 1.54
CA LEU A 227 -12.99 28.54 2.74
C LEU A 227 -11.67 29.26 2.41
N GLY A 228 -10.93 28.77 1.42
CA GLY A 228 -9.67 29.39 0.98
C GLY A 228 -9.89 30.80 0.43
N ASN A 229 -10.97 31.03 -0.31
CA ASN A 229 -11.36 32.37 -0.77
C ASN A 229 -11.70 33.31 0.39
N PHE A 230 -12.36 32.83 1.45
CA PHE A 230 -12.66 33.66 2.63
C PHE A 230 -11.42 34.00 3.47
N SER A 231 -10.35 33.22 3.38
CA SER A 231 -9.15 33.37 4.21
C SER A 231 -8.00 34.12 3.52
N ASN A 232 -8.21 34.65 2.30
CA ASN A 232 -7.19 35.32 1.48
C ASN A 232 -5.89 34.49 1.32
N VAL A 233 -5.99 33.16 1.40
CA VAL A 233 -4.85 32.27 1.17
C VAL A 233 -4.69 32.11 -0.33
N PHE A 234 -3.55 32.54 -0.87
CA PHE A 234 -3.16 32.30 -2.26
C PHE A 234 -2.83 30.82 -2.46
N ALA A 235 -3.87 30.00 -2.63
CA ALA A 235 -3.75 28.59 -2.95
C ALA A 235 -3.88 28.37 -4.47
N ASN A 236 -3.07 27.47 -5.01
CA ASN A 236 -3.18 27.05 -6.40
C ASN A 236 -4.28 25.98 -6.54
N TYR A 237 -5.48 26.41 -6.90
CA TYR A 237 -6.67 25.56 -7.10
C TYR A 237 -6.68 24.80 -8.45
N ALA A 238 -5.68 24.99 -9.32
CA ALA A 238 -5.61 24.32 -10.61
C ALA A 238 -4.33 23.47 -10.77
N SER A 239 -3.76 23.01 -9.66
CA SER A 239 -2.52 22.23 -9.64
C SER A 239 -2.75 20.72 -9.78
N THR A 240 -1.82 20.02 -10.42
CA THR A 240 -1.72 18.55 -10.41
C THR A 240 -1.60 17.99 -8.98
N SER A 241 -1.10 18.78 -8.03
CA SER A 241 -1.04 18.42 -6.61
C SER A 241 -2.42 18.11 -6.02
N ILE A 242 -3.50 18.72 -6.52
CA ILE A 242 -4.85 18.49 -6.02
C ILE A 242 -5.30 17.06 -6.33
N ILE A 243 -4.93 16.54 -7.50
CA ILE A 243 -5.23 15.17 -7.90
C ILE A 243 -4.56 14.20 -6.91
N LEU A 244 -3.31 14.46 -6.53
CA LEU A 244 -2.60 13.66 -5.52
C LEU A 244 -3.26 13.72 -4.15
N VAL A 245 -3.73 14.90 -3.72
CA VAL A 245 -4.45 15.07 -2.45
C VAL A 245 -5.77 14.29 -2.48
N ILE A 246 -6.59 14.43 -3.53
CA ILE A 246 -7.84 13.69 -3.69
C ILE A 246 -7.60 12.18 -3.67
N LEU A 247 -6.60 11.70 -4.42
CA LEU A 247 -6.25 10.29 -4.47
C LEU A 247 -5.80 9.78 -3.09
N SER A 248 -4.97 10.56 -2.38
CA SER A 248 -4.52 10.20 -1.03
C SER A 248 -5.68 10.12 -0.03
N SER A 249 -6.65 11.04 -0.10
CA SER A 249 -7.84 11.01 0.76
C SER A 249 -8.71 9.78 0.49
N ILE A 250 -8.92 9.42 -0.78
CA ILE A 250 -9.64 8.19 -1.15
C ILE A 250 -8.92 6.96 -0.60
N LEU A 251 -7.59 6.89 -0.76
CA LEU A 251 -6.79 5.78 -0.24
C LEU A 251 -6.88 5.66 1.28
N VAL A 252 -6.83 6.78 2.00
CA VAL A 252 -6.96 6.79 3.47
C VAL A 252 -8.33 6.24 3.89
N ILE A 253 -9.42 6.69 3.25
CA ILE A 253 -10.78 6.19 3.51
C ILE A 253 -10.85 4.68 3.25
N LEU A 254 -10.40 4.21 2.09
CA LEU A 254 -10.44 2.79 1.74
C LEU A 254 -9.58 1.95 2.69
N SER A 255 -8.40 2.44 3.10
CA SER A 255 -7.54 1.74 4.06
C SER A 255 -8.19 1.59 5.43
N SER A 256 -8.98 2.59 5.86
CA SER A 256 -9.68 2.54 7.15
C SER A 256 -10.80 1.50 7.16
N SER A 257 -11.37 1.20 5.99
CA SER A 257 -12.43 0.20 5.83
C SER A 257 -11.93 -1.25 5.79
N ILE A 258 -10.61 -1.48 5.65
CA ILE A 258 -10.05 -2.84 5.56
C ILE A 258 -10.41 -3.68 6.79
N TYR A 259 -10.23 -3.12 7.99
CA TYR A 259 -10.51 -3.84 9.23
C TYR A 259 -12.00 -4.16 9.42
N PRO A 260 -12.94 -3.21 9.29
CA PRO A 260 -14.38 -3.49 9.29
C PRO A 260 -14.78 -4.57 8.28
N LEU A 261 -14.29 -4.49 7.04
CA LEU A 261 -14.60 -5.46 5.97
C LEU A 261 -14.10 -6.87 6.32
N HIS A 262 -12.89 -6.98 6.89
CA HIS A 262 -12.37 -8.25 7.37
C HIS A 262 -13.25 -8.83 8.49
N LYS A 263 -13.77 -7.97 9.38
CA LYS A 263 -14.67 -8.39 10.44
C LYS A 263 -16.02 -8.90 9.89
N VAL A 264 -16.58 -8.23 8.87
CA VAL A 264 -17.80 -8.70 8.17
C VAL A 264 -17.59 -10.09 7.58
N SER A 265 -16.45 -10.34 6.92
CA SER A 265 -16.14 -11.65 6.33
C SER A 265 -16.22 -12.80 7.35
N LYS A 266 -15.70 -12.58 8.57
CA LYS A 266 -15.75 -13.57 9.65
C LYS A 266 -17.16 -13.81 10.19
N LEU A 267 -17.99 -12.76 10.25
CA LEU A 267 -19.38 -12.89 10.72
C LEU A 267 -20.24 -13.76 9.80
N VAL A 268 -19.92 -13.80 8.49
CA VAL A 268 -20.65 -14.61 7.49
C VAL A 268 -20.17 -16.07 7.46
N THR A 269 -19.00 -16.39 8.05
CA THR A 269 -18.45 -17.77 8.07
C THR A 269 -18.27 -18.32 9.49
N PRO A 270 -19.35 -18.52 10.26
CA PRO A 270 -19.27 -19.05 11.62
C PRO A 270 -18.75 -20.50 11.69
N SER A 271 -18.72 -21.24 10.58
CA SER A 271 -18.29 -22.65 10.55
C SER A 271 -16.78 -22.86 10.65
N LEU A 272 -15.95 -21.87 10.25
CA LEU A 272 -14.48 -21.99 10.29
C LEU A 272 -13.89 -21.85 11.70
N GLU A 273 -14.55 -21.13 12.61
CA GLU A 273 -14.03 -20.92 13.97
C GLU A 273 -14.29 -22.10 14.92
N ARG A 274 -15.19 -23.03 14.58
CA ARG A 274 -15.62 -24.11 15.50
C ARG A 274 -15.03 -25.48 15.15
N VAL A 275 -13.78 -25.54 14.68
CA VAL A 275 -13.02 -26.80 14.60
C VAL A 275 -12.53 -27.16 15.99
N TRP A 276 -13.11 -28.19 16.61
CA TRP A 276 -12.69 -28.70 17.92
C TRP A 276 -11.21 -29.07 17.92
N ARG A 277 -10.45 -28.62 18.92
CA ARG A 277 -9.03 -28.95 19.11
C ARG A 277 -8.87 -29.74 20.42
N PRO A 278 -8.05 -30.81 20.45
CA PRO A 278 -7.81 -31.53 21.69
C PRO A 278 -7.15 -30.63 22.74
N PRO A 279 -7.44 -30.84 24.04
CA PRO A 279 -6.82 -30.07 25.12
C PRO A 279 -5.35 -30.46 25.39
N THR A 280 -4.88 -31.56 24.80
CA THR A 280 -3.54 -32.14 25.02
C THR A 280 -2.70 -32.13 23.74
N LYS A 281 -1.38 -32.25 23.89
CA LYS A 281 -0.42 -32.40 22.79
C LYS A 281 0.26 -33.78 22.87
N PRO A 282 0.66 -34.36 21.72
CA PRO A 282 1.39 -35.63 21.71
C PRO A 282 2.76 -35.48 22.38
N LYS A 283 3.09 -36.40 23.28
CA LYS A 283 4.41 -36.51 23.93
C LYS A 283 5.16 -37.63 23.23
N GLU A 284 6.26 -37.30 22.56
CA GLU A 284 7.00 -38.26 21.73
C GLU A 284 6.07 -38.99 20.74
N ASN A 285 5.93 -40.32 20.91
CA ASN A 285 5.10 -41.20 20.09
C ASN A 285 3.79 -41.61 20.79
N THR A 286 3.42 -40.95 21.89
CA THR A 286 2.17 -41.22 22.62
C THR A 286 1.29 -39.97 22.71
N TRP A 287 -0.02 -40.15 22.62
CA TRP A 287 -0.98 -39.06 22.76
C TRP A 287 -2.20 -39.48 23.56
N ASP A 288 -2.35 -38.89 24.75
CA ASP A 288 -3.52 -39.06 25.60
C ASP A 288 -4.50 -37.92 25.39
N ILE A 289 -5.71 -38.22 24.92
CA ILE A 289 -6.79 -37.26 24.68
C ILE A 289 -7.98 -37.62 25.58
N PRO A 290 -8.32 -36.78 26.58
CA PRO A 290 -9.53 -36.98 27.36
C PRO A 290 -10.76 -36.68 26.49
N LEU A 291 -11.74 -37.58 26.51
CA LEU A 291 -12.97 -37.43 25.74
C LEU A 291 -14.03 -36.65 26.56
N PRO A 292 -14.90 -35.85 25.93
CA PRO A 292 -15.79 -34.90 26.63
C PRO A 292 -17.05 -35.56 27.20
N ILE A 293 -16.92 -36.71 27.86
CA ILE A 293 -17.99 -37.41 28.58
C ILE A 293 -17.45 -37.89 29.93
N ALA A 294 -18.26 -37.65 30.96
CA ALA A 294 -18.12 -38.24 32.28
C ALA A 294 -19.46 -38.88 32.66
N THR A 295 -19.41 -40.06 33.28
CA THR A 295 -20.58 -40.81 33.76
C THR A 295 -20.45 -41.13 35.24
N GLU A 296 -21.57 -41.38 35.92
CA GLU A 296 -21.57 -41.64 37.37
C GLU A 296 -21.44 -43.12 37.70
N THR A 297 -21.92 -44.01 36.83
CA THR A 297 -21.97 -45.46 37.07
C THR A 297 -20.90 -46.22 36.28
N GLU A 298 -20.38 -47.29 36.89
CA GLU A 298 -19.41 -48.20 36.25
C GLU A 298 -20.01 -48.91 35.02
N GLU A 299 -21.28 -49.31 35.13
CA GLU A 299 -22.05 -49.98 34.08
C GLU A 299 -22.14 -49.15 32.80
N GLU A 300 -22.36 -47.83 32.93
CA GLU A 300 -22.50 -46.95 31.76
C GLU A 300 -21.19 -46.79 30.99
N VAL A 301 -20.04 -46.80 31.69
CA VAL A 301 -18.71 -46.75 31.05
C VAL A 301 -18.46 -48.00 30.22
N ILE A 302 -18.78 -49.15 30.79
CA ILE A 302 -18.65 -50.45 30.13
C ILE A 302 -19.54 -50.48 28.88
N GLY A 303 -20.77 -49.96 28.99
CA GLY A 303 -21.69 -49.78 27.86
C GLY A 303 -21.17 -48.83 26.78
N ILE A 304 -20.56 -47.70 27.15
CA ILE A 304 -19.98 -46.76 26.16
C ILE A 304 -18.79 -47.39 25.44
N LEU A 305 -17.88 -48.06 26.17
CA LEU A 305 -16.75 -48.76 25.57
C LEU A 305 -17.23 -49.83 24.59
N ALA A 306 -18.28 -50.57 24.96
CA ALA A 306 -18.91 -51.55 24.09
C ALA A 306 -19.51 -50.94 22.83
N PHE A 307 -20.23 -49.83 22.99
CA PHE A 307 -20.86 -49.10 21.89
C PHE A 307 -19.84 -48.55 20.89
N ILE A 308 -18.74 -47.98 21.38
CA ILE A 308 -17.65 -47.48 20.52
C ILE A 308 -16.96 -48.65 19.83
N THR A 309 -16.65 -49.73 20.55
CA THR A 309 -15.98 -50.91 20.00
C THR A 309 -16.80 -51.53 18.87
N GLU A 310 -18.11 -51.73 19.09
CA GLU A 310 -18.99 -52.33 18.08
C GLU A 310 -19.06 -51.46 16.82
N TYR A 311 -19.03 -50.15 16.99
CA TYR A 311 -18.95 -49.22 15.87
C TYR A 311 -17.60 -49.30 15.14
N LEU A 312 -16.50 -49.41 15.86
CA LEU A 312 -15.15 -49.53 15.29
C LEU A 312 -14.95 -50.82 14.48
N LYS A 313 -15.65 -51.91 14.80
CA LYS A 313 -15.63 -53.14 13.99
C LYS A 313 -16.11 -52.92 12.56
N SER A 314 -16.97 -51.93 12.31
CA SER A 314 -17.42 -51.59 10.96
C SER A 314 -16.33 -50.90 10.10
N TYR A 315 -15.25 -50.42 10.72
CA TYR A 315 -14.10 -49.79 10.06
C TYR A 315 -13.02 -50.82 9.65
N GLY A 316 -13.43 -52.01 9.21
CA GLY A 316 -12.53 -53.08 8.74
C GLY A 316 -12.18 -53.03 7.25
N SER A 317 -12.57 -51.99 6.51
CA SER A 317 -12.39 -51.87 5.06
C SER A 317 -11.55 -50.65 4.66
N GLU A 318 -10.66 -50.82 3.67
CA GLU A 318 -9.71 -49.82 3.16
C GLU A 318 -10.38 -48.54 2.60
N ALA A 319 -11.68 -48.56 2.34
CA ALA A 319 -12.41 -47.42 1.78
C ALA A 319 -12.62 -46.24 2.76
N THR A 320 -12.32 -46.39 4.05
CA THR A 320 -12.59 -45.39 5.10
C THR A 320 -11.34 -44.61 5.54
N SER A 321 -11.53 -43.61 6.41
CA SER A 321 -10.47 -42.71 6.92
C SER A 321 -9.39 -43.43 7.74
N PHE A 322 -9.73 -44.56 8.36
CA PHE A 322 -8.84 -45.43 9.12
C PHE A 322 -9.39 -46.86 9.12
N MET A 323 -8.51 -47.85 9.25
CA MET A 323 -8.86 -49.27 9.27
C MET A 323 -8.48 -49.89 10.62
N VAL A 324 -9.41 -50.62 11.23
CA VAL A 324 -9.18 -51.35 12.49
C VAL A 324 -8.86 -52.80 12.19
N GLU A 325 -7.65 -53.26 12.51
CA GLU A 325 -7.18 -54.61 12.22
C GLU A 325 -7.61 -55.62 13.28
N LYS A 326 -7.44 -55.24 14.54
CA LYS A 326 -7.70 -56.11 15.69
C LYS A 326 -8.19 -55.26 16.84
N ILE A 327 -9.13 -55.80 17.63
CA ILE A 327 -9.58 -55.21 18.89
C ILE A 327 -9.51 -56.29 19.97
N GLU A 328 -8.88 -55.95 21.09
CA GLU A 328 -8.78 -56.78 22.29
C GLU A 328 -9.33 -56.03 23.50
N HIS A 329 -9.93 -56.77 24.43
CA HIS A 329 -10.50 -56.23 25.66
C HIS A 329 -9.74 -56.77 26.86
N GLU A 330 -9.39 -55.87 27.78
CA GLU A 330 -8.72 -56.25 29.02
C GLU A 330 -9.34 -55.48 30.18
N LYS A 331 -9.52 -56.19 31.31
CA LYS A 331 -9.90 -55.61 32.58
C LYS A 331 -8.71 -55.71 33.52
N LYS A 332 -8.19 -54.56 33.97
CA LYS A 332 -7.10 -54.48 34.95
C LYS A 332 -7.61 -53.91 36.27
N THR A 333 -6.98 -54.35 37.36
CA THR A 333 -7.14 -53.72 38.68
C THR A 333 -5.80 -53.11 39.06
N GLU A 334 -5.67 -51.79 38.98
CA GLU A 334 -4.47 -51.04 39.40
C GLU A 334 -4.83 -50.18 40.62
N GLU A 335 -4.03 -50.24 41.69
CA GLU A 335 -4.20 -49.44 42.92
C GLU A 335 -5.63 -49.51 43.53
N GLY A 336 -6.30 -50.66 43.43
CA GLY A 336 -7.66 -50.86 43.92
C GLY A 336 -8.78 -50.25 43.04
N LYS A 337 -8.44 -49.70 41.88
CA LYS A 337 -9.39 -49.18 40.88
C LYS A 337 -9.51 -50.16 39.71
N LYS A 338 -10.73 -50.47 39.31
CA LYS A 338 -11.00 -51.23 38.08
C LYS A 338 -10.82 -50.31 36.86
N ILE A 339 -10.01 -50.75 35.91
CA ILE A 339 -9.74 -50.07 34.65
C ILE A 339 -10.19 -50.98 33.51
N TYR A 340 -11.01 -50.42 32.61
CA TYR A 340 -11.51 -51.12 31.43
C TYR A 340 -10.77 -50.61 30.20
N LEU A 341 -10.16 -51.53 29.45
CA LEU A 341 -9.28 -51.21 28.32
C LEU A 341 -9.76 -51.91 27.05
N SER A 342 -10.07 -51.16 26.00
CA SER A 342 -10.19 -51.71 24.63
C SER A 342 -8.96 -51.27 23.83
N ARG A 343 -8.08 -52.22 23.50
CA ARG A 343 -6.92 -51.99 22.63
C ARG A 343 -7.28 -52.30 21.20
N ALA A 344 -6.90 -51.45 20.26
CA ALA A 344 -7.10 -51.67 18.84
C ALA A 344 -5.85 -51.30 18.05
N ILE A 345 -5.49 -52.12 17.06
CA ILE A 345 -4.45 -51.77 16.08
C ILE A 345 -5.15 -51.08 14.92
N VAL A 346 -4.76 -49.84 14.62
CA VAL A 346 -5.41 -48.99 13.64
C VAL A 346 -4.40 -48.56 12.57
N ARG A 347 -4.72 -48.84 11.31
CA ARG A 347 -4.01 -48.29 10.15
C ARG A 347 -4.64 -46.99 9.70
N LEU A 348 -3.82 -45.97 9.53
CA LEU A 348 -4.25 -44.61 9.22
C LEU A 348 -3.93 -44.27 7.77
N ARG A 349 -4.77 -43.43 7.14
CA ARG A 349 -4.43 -42.84 5.84
C ARG A 349 -3.23 -41.87 5.95
N PRO A 350 -2.39 -41.75 4.90
CA PRO A 350 -2.38 -42.53 3.66
C PRO A 350 -1.83 -43.95 3.88
N TYR A 351 -2.55 -44.99 3.45
CA TYR A 351 -2.19 -46.39 3.73
C TYR A 351 -0.85 -46.83 3.15
N GLU A 352 -0.42 -46.18 2.07
CA GLU A 352 0.87 -46.37 1.39
C GLU A 352 2.07 -46.09 2.31
N THR A 353 1.87 -45.25 3.34
CA THR A 353 2.94 -44.85 4.26
C THR A 353 3.18 -45.84 5.40
N GLY A 354 2.41 -46.93 5.47
CA GLY A 354 2.54 -47.94 6.54
C GLY A 354 2.27 -47.37 7.95
N LEU A 355 1.41 -46.35 8.03
CA LEU A 355 1.09 -45.64 9.25
C LEU A 355 0.15 -46.47 10.12
N THR A 356 0.66 -46.96 11.26
CA THR A 356 -0.08 -47.82 12.18
C THR A 356 0.09 -47.32 13.62
N GLU A 357 -1.01 -47.28 14.36
CA GLU A 357 -1.03 -46.92 15.78
C GLU A 357 -1.73 -48.00 16.62
N GLU A 358 -1.31 -48.12 17.87
CA GLU A 358 -2.07 -48.78 18.92
C GLU A 358 -2.98 -47.75 19.58
N MET A 359 -4.28 -47.94 19.45
CA MET A 359 -5.31 -47.10 20.06
C MET A 359 -5.88 -47.81 21.29
N ILE A 360 -5.86 -47.14 22.45
CA ILE A 360 -6.36 -47.67 23.72
C ILE A 360 -7.46 -46.77 24.23
N LEU A 361 -8.69 -47.27 24.23
CA LEU A 361 -9.83 -46.65 24.91
C LEU A 361 -9.82 -47.09 26.37
N LYS A 362 -9.67 -46.13 27.28
CA LYS A 362 -9.54 -46.37 28.73
C LYS A 362 -10.75 -45.79 29.45
N GLY A 363 -11.50 -46.64 30.15
CA GLY A 363 -12.48 -46.22 31.15
C GLY A 363 -11.83 -46.22 32.53
N LEU A 364 -11.68 -45.04 33.13
CA LEU A 364 -11.04 -44.86 34.45
C LEU A 364 -11.92 -44.05 35.39
N ARG A 365 -11.85 -44.37 36.68
CA ARG A 365 -12.55 -43.61 37.73
C ARG A 365 -11.68 -42.44 38.17
N ASP A 366 -12.11 -41.23 37.82
CA ASP A 366 -11.51 -39.97 38.28
C ASP A 366 -12.40 -39.35 39.38
N LYS A 367 -11.91 -39.39 40.62
CA LYS A 367 -12.64 -38.98 41.83
C LYS A 367 -14.01 -39.68 41.95
N ASN A 368 -15.09 -38.97 41.63
CA ASN A 368 -16.48 -39.42 41.76
C ASN A 368 -17.16 -39.72 40.42
N GLN A 369 -16.46 -39.55 39.30
CA GLN A 369 -17.00 -39.81 37.96
C GLN A 369 -16.07 -40.76 37.20
N TYR A 370 -16.64 -41.48 36.26
CA TYR A 370 -15.87 -42.25 35.31
C TYR A 370 -15.66 -41.43 34.03
N VAL A 371 -14.42 -41.37 33.58
CA VAL A 371 -14.00 -40.62 32.39
C VAL A 371 -13.44 -41.60 31.38
N ILE A 372 -13.67 -41.31 30.10
CA ILE A 372 -13.10 -42.08 29.00
C ILE A 372 -11.95 -41.27 28.40
N ALA A 373 -10.78 -41.90 28.32
CA ALA A 373 -9.61 -41.35 27.66
C ALA A 373 -9.23 -42.20 26.45
N LEU A 374 -8.78 -41.54 25.39
CA LEU A 374 -8.21 -42.19 24.22
C LEU A 374 -6.69 -42.00 24.25
N THR A 375 -5.95 -43.08 24.42
CA THR A 375 -4.49 -43.08 24.29
C THR A 375 -4.13 -43.65 22.92
N ALA A 376 -3.24 -42.99 22.18
CA ALA A 376 -2.65 -43.56 20.97
C ALA A 376 -1.13 -43.67 21.09
N ASN A 377 -0.58 -44.80 20.69
CA ASN A 377 0.86 -45.06 20.59
C ASN A 377 1.23 -45.33 19.13
N LEU A 378 2.11 -44.53 18.55
CA LEU A 378 2.60 -44.74 17.19
C LEU A 378 3.47 -46.00 17.13
N ILE A 379 3.08 -46.97 16.31
CA ILE A 379 3.84 -48.22 16.07
C ILE A 379 4.79 -48.04 14.89
N SER A 380 4.28 -47.52 13.77
CA SER A 380 5.00 -47.41 12.50
C SER A 380 4.51 -46.20 11.70
N GLY A 381 5.41 -45.58 10.94
CA GLY A 381 5.12 -44.49 10.01
C GLY A 381 5.55 -43.09 10.48
N PRO A 382 5.42 -42.07 9.61
CA PRO A 382 5.90 -40.72 9.91
C PRO A 382 5.05 -40.00 10.96
N ARG A 383 5.68 -39.54 12.05
CA ARG A 383 5.03 -38.80 13.15
C ARG A 383 4.24 -37.57 12.68
N VAL A 384 4.75 -36.86 11.68
CA VAL A 384 4.09 -35.64 11.17
C VAL A 384 2.71 -35.97 10.57
N LEU A 385 2.60 -37.11 9.88
CA LEU A 385 1.35 -37.59 9.32
C LEU A 385 0.45 -38.18 10.41
N TRP A 386 1.03 -38.90 11.38
CA TRP A 386 0.33 -39.47 12.52
C TRP A 386 -0.56 -38.45 13.25
N VAL A 387 -0.02 -37.27 13.59
CA VAL A 387 -0.77 -36.26 14.35
C VAL A 387 -2.05 -35.83 13.63
N GLY A 388 -2.00 -35.62 12.32
CA GLY A 388 -3.18 -35.24 11.53
C GLY A 388 -4.17 -36.39 11.35
N SER A 389 -3.66 -37.59 11.07
CA SER A 389 -4.52 -38.75 10.81
C SER A 389 -5.18 -39.28 12.08
N HIS A 390 -4.49 -39.27 13.23
CA HIS A 390 -5.06 -39.63 14.52
C HIS A 390 -6.23 -38.71 14.92
N LEU A 391 -6.14 -37.40 14.65
CA LEU A 391 -7.25 -36.46 14.90
C LEU A 391 -8.53 -36.83 14.14
N SER A 392 -8.41 -37.48 12.99
CA SER A 392 -9.57 -37.97 12.23
C SER A 392 -10.25 -39.14 12.95
N VAL A 393 -9.48 -40.02 13.58
CA VAL A 393 -10.00 -41.11 14.43
C VAL A 393 -10.70 -40.52 15.66
N VAL A 394 -10.06 -39.57 16.33
CA VAL A 394 -10.60 -38.87 17.50
C VAL A 394 -11.94 -38.22 17.16
N ASP A 395 -12.06 -37.55 16.01
CA ASP A 395 -13.30 -36.91 15.61
C ASP A 395 -14.44 -37.91 15.36
N VAL A 396 -14.15 -39.07 14.76
CA VAL A 396 -15.13 -40.15 14.57
C VAL A 396 -15.61 -40.71 15.90
N ILE A 397 -14.69 -41.04 16.81
CA ILE A 397 -15.02 -41.55 18.15
C ILE A 397 -15.81 -40.51 18.94
N ARG A 398 -15.38 -39.24 18.91
CA ARG A 398 -16.04 -38.11 19.57
C ARG A 398 -17.46 -37.90 19.07
N LYS A 399 -17.68 -37.89 17.75
CA LYS A 399 -19.01 -37.79 17.15
C LYS A 399 -19.89 -38.97 17.56
N ARG A 400 -19.35 -40.20 17.57
CA ARG A 400 -20.09 -41.39 17.99
C ARG A 400 -20.49 -41.32 19.47
N MET A 401 -19.62 -40.83 20.35
CA MET A 401 -19.96 -40.62 21.76
C MET A 401 -21.09 -39.61 21.99
N LEU A 402 -21.23 -38.59 21.13
CA LEU A 402 -22.38 -37.69 21.23
C LEU A 402 -23.71 -38.42 20.95
N VAL A 403 -23.69 -39.42 20.07
CA VAL A 403 -24.87 -40.27 19.76
C VAL A 403 -25.26 -41.13 20.96
N TRP A 404 -24.32 -41.55 21.82
CA TRP A 404 -24.63 -42.29 23.04
C TRP A 404 -25.66 -41.55 23.91
N LYS A 405 -25.53 -40.22 24.04
CA LYS A 405 -26.46 -39.41 24.83
C LYS A 405 -27.88 -39.36 24.25
N SER A 406 -28.03 -39.56 22.95
CA SER A 406 -29.34 -39.61 22.28
C SER A 406 -29.98 -40.99 22.25
N LEU A 407 -29.28 -42.06 22.65
CA LEU A 407 -29.85 -43.41 22.66
C LEU A 407 -30.96 -43.55 23.71
N ASN A 408 -31.96 -44.38 23.41
CA ASN A 408 -33.03 -44.71 24.34
C ASN A 408 -32.52 -45.63 25.47
N LYS A 409 -33.24 -45.69 26.61
CA LYS A 409 -32.84 -46.50 27.77
C LYS A 409 -32.66 -47.99 27.42
N ASP A 410 -33.52 -48.55 26.59
CA ASP A 410 -33.45 -49.96 26.20
C ASP A 410 -32.21 -50.28 25.36
N GLU A 411 -31.85 -49.39 24.44
CA GLU A 411 -30.64 -49.51 23.63
C GLU A 411 -29.37 -49.41 24.49
N ARG A 412 -29.34 -48.46 25.44
CA ARG A 412 -28.21 -48.35 26.39
C ARG A 412 -28.06 -49.62 27.22
N ASN A 413 -29.15 -50.16 27.74
CA ASN A 413 -29.13 -51.40 28.52
C ASN A 413 -28.61 -52.59 27.71
N ASN A 414 -28.91 -52.67 26.42
CA ASN A 414 -28.35 -53.71 25.55
C ASN A 414 -26.83 -53.59 25.42
N PHE A 415 -26.31 -52.37 25.24
CA PHE A 415 -24.86 -52.14 25.18
C PHE A 415 -24.16 -52.36 26.53
N ILE A 416 -24.81 -52.06 27.66
CA ILE A 416 -24.29 -52.36 29.00
C ILE A 416 -24.11 -53.87 29.17
N LYS A 417 -25.14 -54.68 28.86
CA LYS A 417 -25.05 -56.15 28.90
C LYS A 417 -23.95 -56.69 27.98
N LEU A 418 -23.82 -56.11 26.79
CA LEU A 418 -22.80 -56.50 25.81
C LEU A 418 -21.39 -56.16 26.34
N GLY A 419 -21.23 -55.00 26.97
CA GLY A 419 -19.98 -54.61 27.63
C GLY A 419 -19.63 -55.51 28.82
N GLU A 420 -20.60 -55.88 29.66
CA GLU A 420 -20.37 -56.85 30.74
C GLU A 420 -19.88 -58.19 30.22
N ALA A 421 -20.38 -58.65 29.07
CA ALA A 421 -19.90 -59.87 28.43
C ALA A 421 -18.49 -59.71 27.81
N MET A 422 -18.13 -58.52 27.33
CA MET A 422 -16.81 -58.25 26.73
C MET A 422 -15.68 -58.09 27.76
N PHE A 423 -15.99 -57.68 28.99
CA PHE A 423 -15.01 -57.48 30.07
C PHE A 423 -15.16 -58.48 31.22
N ARG A 424 -15.79 -59.64 30.96
CA ARG A 424 -15.75 -60.83 31.81
C ARG A 424 -14.40 -61.51 31.68
#